data_AF-A0A2V2SG10-F1
#
_entry.id   AF-A0A2V2SG10-F1
#
_cell.length_a   1.000
_cell.length_b   1.000
_cell.length_c   1.000
_cell.angle_alpha   90.00
_cell.angle_beta   90.00
_cell.angle_gamma   90.00
#
_symmetry.space_group_name_H-M   'P 1'
#
loop_
_entity.id
_entity.type
_entity.pdbx_description
1 polymer ?
#
loop_
_entity_poly.entity_id
_entity_poly.type
_entity_poly.pdbx_seq_one_letter_code
_entity_poly.pdbx_strand_id
1 'polypeptide(L)'
;MDGLRLDATQQIFDSSPEHIIRVLSCAARQAAIAPASSSPSGRQKIQKPRSSRGNEALKSQRTSEKRIDQSLVTSAATISLKPSTLEPRSIFLVAENEAQQTILARTLDQGGYGLDALWNDDFHHSAMVALTGRAEAYYSDYRGTPQEFISALKWGFLYQGQWYSWQKKYRGSPSFGLHPQQFVIFLQNHDQVANSLRGFRIRHLTSPGRLRAMTALLLLAPGTPMLFQGQEFGASTPFLFFADHNPDLAKLVARGRKEFLSQFSSVAAVEKEFSQAKATGQVLPPDCLSDPCSEETFSRCKLDFSERAKHGAIYRLHKDLLQLRRNDPVFSSPRPGGLDGAVLGPEAFVLRFFGAGTASSPRQNGQDRLLLVNLGPALHLSSAPEPLLAPLVGTKWTLLWSSEHPFYGGSGTPTFGAAEHYLLPGQAAVVLATTPMD
;
A
#
# COMPACT_ATOMS: atom_id res chain seq x y z
N MET A 1 -14.51 1.50 -15.54
CA MET A 1 -13.48 2.30 -14.86
C MET A 1 -12.20 1.56 -15.14
N ASP A 2 -11.32 2.19 -15.89
CA ASP A 2 -10.07 1.58 -16.31
C ASP A 2 -8.92 2.21 -15.54
N GLY A 3 -7.76 1.55 -15.51
CA GLY A 3 -6.61 2.09 -14.81
C GLY A 3 -5.31 1.44 -15.24
N LEU A 4 -4.23 2.18 -15.04
CA LEU A 4 -2.87 1.76 -15.34
C LEU A 4 -1.98 1.99 -14.12
N ARG A 5 -1.23 0.95 -13.73
CA ARG A 5 -0.14 1.07 -12.77
C ARG A 5 1.17 1.23 -13.54
N LEU A 6 1.92 2.28 -13.25
CA LEU A 6 3.30 2.45 -13.68
C LEU A 6 4.21 1.89 -12.59
N ASP A 7 4.89 0.81 -12.93
CA ASP A 7 5.81 0.12 -12.03
C ASP A 7 7.23 0.68 -12.15
N ALA A 8 7.99 0.62 -11.06
CA ALA A 8 9.39 1.02 -11.00
C ALA A 8 9.69 2.38 -11.64
N THR A 9 8.87 3.40 -11.37
CA THR A 9 9.03 4.73 -12.01
C THR A 9 10.40 5.37 -11.77
N GLN A 10 11.06 5.02 -10.67
CA GLN A 10 12.43 5.40 -10.34
C GLN A 10 13.50 4.87 -11.32
N GLN A 11 13.17 3.88 -12.16
CA GLN A 11 14.06 3.32 -13.19
C GLN A 11 13.82 3.94 -14.58
N ILE A 12 12.93 4.93 -14.68
CA ILE A 12 12.69 5.67 -15.93
C ILE A 12 13.74 6.77 -16.05
N PHE A 13 14.66 6.62 -17.00
CA PHE A 13 15.63 7.64 -17.37
C PHE A 13 15.13 8.34 -18.64
N ASP A 14 14.64 9.57 -18.48
CA ASP A 14 14.07 10.35 -19.57
C ASP A 14 14.71 11.73 -19.67
N SER A 15 15.31 12.01 -20.82
CA SER A 15 15.93 13.29 -21.18
C SER A 15 15.12 14.09 -22.19
N SER A 16 13.89 13.65 -22.48
CA SER A 16 12.99 14.33 -23.41
C SER A 16 12.56 15.70 -22.85
N PRO A 17 12.25 16.69 -23.73
CA PRO A 17 11.78 18.01 -23.29
C PRO A 17 10.50 17.96 -22.45
N GLU A 18 9.64 16.98 -22.70
CA GLU A 18 8.49 16.65 -21.87
C GLU A 18 8.63 15.22 -21.36
N HIS A 19 8.54 15.05 -20.03
CA HIS A 19 8.71 13.75 -19.38
C HIS A 19 7.63 12.75 -19.81
N ILE A 20 8.00 11.50 -20.09
CA ILE A 20 7.14 10.45 -20.64
C ILE A 20 5.92 10.18 -19.78
N ILE A 21 6.06 10.23 -18.44
CA ILE A 21 4.92 10.07 -17.51
C ILE A 21 3.89 11.20 -17.71
N ARG A 22 4.35 12.42 -17.95
CA ARG A 22 3.46 13.56 -18.22
C ARG A 22 2.74 13.36 -19.55
N VAL A 23 3.46 12.94 -20.59
CA VAL A 23 2.88 12.61 -21.90
C VAL A 23 1.81 11.52 -21.78
N LEU A 24 2.11 10.43 -21.07
CA LEU A 24 1.17 9.32 -20.82
C LEU A 24 -0.07 9.78 -20.07
N SER A 25 0.10 10.64 -19.07
CA SER A 25 -1.00 11.23 -18.32
C SER A 25 -1.91 12.07 -19.21
N CYS A 26 -1.34 12.99 -19.99
CA CYS A 26 -2.08 13.78 -20.97
C CYS A 26 -2.85 12.91 -21.97
N ALA A 27 -2.20 11.89 -22.53
CA ALA A 27 -2.83 10.95 -23.47
C ALA A 27 -4.00 10.18 -22.82
N ALA A 28 -3.83 9.71 -21.58
CA ALA A 28 -4.91 9.06 -20.85
C ALA A 28 -6.10 10.00 -20.58
N ARG A 29 -5.84 11.29 -20.25
CA ARG A 29 -6.92 12.28 -20.09
C ARG A 29 -7.65 12.55 -21.40
N GLN A 30 -6.96 12.61 -22.52
CA GLN A 30 -7.59 12.77 -23.84
C GLN A 30 -8.44 11.55 -24.22
N ALA A 31 -7.91 10.34 -24.03
CA ALA A 31 -8.64 9.09 -24.29
C ALA A 31 -9.90 8.95 -23.42
N ALA A 32 -9.85 9.44 -22.18
CA ALA A 32 -10.98 9.44 -21.25
C ALA A 32 -12.15 10.35 -21.68
N ILE A 33 -11.88 11.42 -22.47
CA ILE A 33 -12.88 12.41 -22.93
C ILE A 33 -13.42 12.04 -24.32
N ALA A 34 -12.71 11.23 -25.10
CA ALA A 34 -13.11 10.87 -26.45
C ALA A 34 -14.45 10.08 -26.43
N PRO A 35 -15.46 10.48 -27.23
CA PRO A 35 -16.69 9.70 -27.34
C PRO A 35 -16.37 8.31 -27.89
N ALA A 36 -17.09 7.29 -27.42
CA ALA A 36 -16.95 5.88 -27.81
C ALA A 36 -17.33 5.58 -29.28
N SER A 37 -17.17 6.52 -30.20
CA SER A 37 -17.47 6.41 -31.63
C SER A 37 -16.18 6.39 -32.44
N SER A 38 -15.55 5.22 -32.51
CA SER A 38 -14.82 4.70 -33.68
C SER A 38 -14.12 3.39 -33.31
N SER A 39 -14.90 2.33 -33.07
CA SER A 39 -14.35 0.98 -33.25
C SER A 39 -14.02 0.82 -34.74
N PRO A 40 -12.76 0.56 -35.13
CA PRO A 40 -12.52 0.07 -36.47
C PRO A 40 -13.05 -1.37 -36.50
N SER A 41 -14.23 -1.56 -37.06
CA SER A 41 -14.72 -2.86 -37.49
C SER A 41 -13.79 -3.37 -38.60
N GLY A 42 -12.69 -4.00 -38.20
CA GLY A 42 -11.69 -4.56 -39.09
C GLY A 42 -10.97 -5.68 -38.39
N ARG A 43 -11.56 -6.87 -38.37
CA ARG A 43 -10.80 -8.11 -38.13
C ARG A 43 -9.77 -8.24 -39.25
N GLN A 44 -8.57 -7.66 -39.09
CA GLN A 44 -7.41 -8.12 -39.84
C GLN A 44 -7.05 -9.50 -39.31
N LYS A 45 -7.40 -10.53 -40.08
CA LYS A 45 -6.87 -11.88 -39.91
C LYS A 45 -5.35 -11.79 -40.05
N ILE A 46 -4.64 -11.92 -38.93
CA ILE A 46 -3.21 -12.20 -38.95
C ILE A 46 -3.05 -13.61 -39.50
N GLN A 47 -2.72 -13.71 -40.78
CA GLN A 47 -2.36 -14.95 -41.44
C GLN A 47 -0.97 -15.37 -40.91
N LYS A 48 -0.91 -16.46 -40.13
CA LYS A 48 0.36 -17.10 -39.75
C LYS A 48 1.09 -17.56 -41.01
N PRO A 49 2.35 -17.19 -41.25
CA PRO A 49 3.14 -17.82 -42.31
C PRO A 49 3.46 -19.25 -41.90
N ARG A 50 3.22 -20.18 -42.82
CA ARG A 50 3.64 -21.59 -42.71
C ARG A 50 5.16 -21.69 -42.68
N SER A 51 5.66 -22.56 -41.82
CA SER A 51 7.05 -22.99 -41.76
C SER A 51 7.41 -23.86 -42.98
N SER A 52 8.52 -23.53 -43.65
CA SER A 52 9.27 -24.48 -44.47
C SER A 52 10.75 -24.15 -44.42
N ARG A 53 11.52 -25.23 -44.25
CA ARG A 53 12.97 -25.35 -44.03
C ARG A 53 13.85 -24.61 -45.04
N GLY A 54 15.06 -24.27 -44.62
CA GLY A 54 16.20 -24.01 -45.50
C GLY A 54 17.38 -23.36 -44.78
N ASN A 55 18.37 -24.17 -44.42
CA ASN A 55 19.67 -23.78 -43.87
C ASN A 55 20.57 -23.22 -44.99
N GLU A 56 21.29 -22.11 -44.75
CA GLU A 56 22.73 -21.89 -45.03
C GLU A 56 23.14 -20.43 -45.32
N ALA A 57 24.37 -20.13 -44.88
CA ALA A 57 25.32 -19.11 -45.37
C ALA A 57 25.26 -17.66 -44.86
N LEU A 58 26.12 -17.43 -43.84
CA LEU A 58 27.22 -16.45 -43.78
C LEU A 58 27.06 -14.98 -44.26
N LYS A 59 27.36 -14.12 -43.28
CA LYS A 59 28.25 -12.93 -43.30
C LYS A 59 27.81 -11.62 -44.01
N SER A 60 27.95 -10.58 -43.20
CA SER A 60 28.19 -9.16 -43.52
C SER A 60 26.97 -8.32 -43.89
N GLN A 61 26.52 -7.50 -42.95
CA GLN A 61 26.21 -6.09 -43.21
C GLN A 61 26.18 -5.31 -41.88
N ARG A 62 27.03 -4.28 -41.84
CA ARG A 62 27.08 -3.22 -40.82
C ARG A 62 25.82 -2.35 -40.93
N THR A 63 25.50 -1.70 -39.80
CA THR A 63 24.72 -0.45 -39.65
C THR A 63 23.31 -0.39 -40.25
N SER A 64 22.30 -0.45 -39.39
CA SER A 64 21.10 0.40 -39.53
C SER A 64 20.42 0.59 -38.17
N GLU A 65 20.50 1.82 -37.66
CA GLU A 65 19.64 2.34 -36.62
C GLU A 65 18.19 2.24 -37.10
N LYS A 66 17.35 1.49 -36.37
CA LYS A 66 15.91 1.51 -36.61
C LYS A 66 15.34 2.79 -35.99
N ARG A 67 15.24 3.82 -36.84
CA ARG A 67 14.39 5.00 -36.66
C ARG A 67 12.99 4.56 -36.21
N ILE A 68 12.59 4.97 -35.02
CA ILE A 68 11.18 4.97 -34.63
C ILE A 68 10.51 6.07 -35.46
N ASP A 69 9.41 5.70 -36.11
CA ASP A 69 8.62 6.55 -36.99
C ASP A 69 8.13 7.81 -36.23
N GLN A 70 8.67 8.98 -36.60
CA GLN A 70 8.40 10.29 -35.98
C GLN A 70 7.08 10.94 -36.46
N SER A 71 6.22 10.23 -37.19
CA SER A 71 5.01 10.82 -37.78
C SER A 71 3.85 11.09 -36.81
N LEU A 72 3.97 10.76 -35.51
CA LEU A 72 2.93 11.03 -34.50
C LEU A 72 3.12 12.33 -33.70
N VAL A 73 4.17 13.12 -33.96
CA VAL A 73 4.54 14.27 -33.10
C VAL A 73 4.02 15.63 -33.59
N THR A 74 3.36 15.71 -34.75
CA THR A 74 2.96 17.02 -35.33
C THR A 74 1.46 17.27 -35.23
N SER A 75 0.92 17.41 -34.01
CA SER A 75 -0.39 18.04 -33.75
C SER A 75 -0.55 18.46 -32.28
N ALA A 76 0.45 19.16 -31.73
CA ALA A 76 0.28 19.82 -30.43
C ALA A 76 -0.43 21.17 -30.62
N ALA A 77 -1.76 21.13 -30.70
CA ALA A 77 -2.57 22.34 -30.56
C ALA A 77 -2.42 22.85 -29.11
N THR A 78 -2.19 24.16 -28.95
CA THR A 78 -2.13 24.84 -27.65
C THR A 78 -3.49 24.72 -26.95
N ILE A 79 -3.61 23.81 -25.97
CA ILE A 79 -4.84 23.64 -25.19
C ILE A 79 -4.81 24.60 -24.00
N SER A 80 -5.74 25.55 -23.99
CA SER A 80 -6.05 26.35 -22.80
C SER A 80 -6.83 25.48 -21.81
N LEU A 81 -6.14 25.00 -20.76
CA LEU A 81 -6.75 24.20 -19.70
C LEU A 81 -7.36 25.13 -18.64
N LYS A 82 -8.68 25.04 -18.46
CA LYS A 82 -9.38 25.65 -17.32
C LYS A 82 -8.97 24.93 -16.01
N PRO A 83 -9.02 25.61 -14.85
CA PRO A 83 -8.70 25.01 -13.56
C PRO A 83 -9.60 23.79 -13.32
N SER A 84 -8.99 22.62 -13.13
CA SER A 84 -9.75 21.38 -12.98
C SER A 84 -10.39 21.30 -11.60
N THR A 85 -11.70 21.48 -11.53
CA THR A 85 -12.53 20.76 -10.57
C THR A 85 -12.32 19.26 -10.76
N LEU A 86 -12.47 18.47 -9.68
CA LEU A 86 -12.42 17.01 -9.72
C LEU A 86 -13.62 16.46 -10.52
N GLU A 87 -13.59 16.60 -11.83
CA GLU A 87 -14.50 15.89 -12.73
C GLU A 87 -14.27 14.38 -12.56
N PRO A 88 -15.32 13.54 -12.61
CA PRO A 88 -15.18 12.10 -12.51
C PRO A 88 -14.24 11.56 -13.58
N ARG A 89 -13.05 11.09 -13.18
CA ARG A 89 -12.06 10.50 -14.09
C ARG A 89 -12.45 9.07 -14.44
N SER A 90 -12.44 8.73 -15.73
CA SER A 90 -12.74 7.37 -16.21
C SER A 90 -11.52 6.43 -16.24
N ILE A 91 -10.30 6.99 -16.26
CA ILE A 91 -9.01 6.28 -16.26
C ILE A 91 -8.16 6.76 -15.07
N PHE A 92 -7.73 5.83 -14.22
CA PHE A 92 -6.82 6.12 -13.09
C PHE A 92 -5.38 5.70 -13.38
N LEU A 93 -4.42 6.58 -13.09
CA LEU A 93 -3.00 6.31 -13.23
C LEU A 93 -2.34 6.32 -11.85
N VAL A 94 -1.72 5.20 -11.48
CA VAL A 94 -1.07 5.03 -10.18
C VAL A 94 0.39 4.69 -10.41
N ALA A 95 1.31 5.29 -9.66
CA ALA A 95 2.73 4.93 -9.73
C ALA A 95 3.21 4.21 -8.47
N GLU A 96 3.97 3.15 -8.68
CA GLU A 96 4.95 2.69 -7.72
C GLU A 96 6.18 3.60 -7.82
N ASN A 97 6.53 4.25 -6.70
CA ASN A 97 7.49 5.35 -6.67
C ASN A 97 8.36 5.26 -5.41
N GLU A 98 9.42 4.45 -5.49
CA GLU A 98 10.36 4.28 -4.38
C GLU A 98 10.99 5.60 -3.94
N ALA A 99 11.30 6.48 -4.91
CA ALA A 99 11.98 7.76 -4.68
C ALA A 99 11.09 8.82 -4.02
N GLN A 100 9.77 8.59 -3.93
CA GLN A 100 8.79 9.47 -3.28
C GLN A 100 8.75 10.89 -3.85
N GLN A 101 8.92 11.00 -5.16
CA GLN A 101 8.80 12.25 -5.90
C GLN A 101 7.33 12.64 -6.06
N THR A 102 6.92 13.74 -5.45
CA THR A 102 5.51 14.20 -5.42
C THR A 102 5.10 14.85 -6.73
N ILE A 103 6.06 15.32 -7.55
CA ILE A 103 5.82 15.87 -8.89
C ILE A 103 4.98 14.93 -9.78
N LEU A 104 5.12 13.62 -9.59
CA LEU A 104 4.35 12.60 -10.30
C LEU A 104 2.83 12.79 -10.11
N ALA A 105 2.39 13.12 -8.89
CA ALA A 105 0.97 13.26 -8.53
C ALA A 105 0.48 14.71 -8.49
N ARG A 106 1.38 15.71 -8.59
CA ARG A 106 0.99 17.11 -8.77
C ARG A 106 0.23 17.26 -10.08
N THR A 107 -0.73 18.17 -10.10
CA THR A 107 -1.55 18.43 -11.28
C THR A 107 -0.73 19.11 -12.39
N LEU A 108 -1.19 19.02 -13.64
CA LEU A 108 -0.46 19.57 -14.80
C LEU A 108 -0.30 21.10 -14.71
N ASP A 109 -1.31 21.80 -14.18
CA ASP A 109 -1.31 23.25 -13.93
C ASP A 109 -0.32 23.66 -12.82
N GLN A 110 0.03 22.74 -11.92
CA GLN A 110 1.08 22.91 -10.92
C GLN A 110 2.47 22.47 -11.43
N GLY A 111 2.62 22.21 -12.73
CA GLY A 111 3.87 21.70 -13.32
C GLY A 111 4.14 20.22 -13.05
N GLY A 112 3.18 19.48 -12.48
CA GLY A 112 3.29 18.05 -12.23
C GLY A 112 3.03 17.17 -13.44
N TYR A 113 3.01 15.86 -13.21
CA TYR A 113 2.73 14.85 -14.24
C TYR A 113 1.29 14.31 -14.19
N GLY A 114 0.49 14.70 -13.20
CA GLY A 114 -0.96 14.46 -13.19
C GLY A 114 -1.40 13.02 -12.92
N LEU A 115 -0.55 12.19 -12.31
CA LEU A 115 -0.95 10.88 -11.81
C LEU A 115 -1.97 11.03 -10.66
N ASP A 116 -2.82 10.01 -10.49
CA ASP A 116 -3.91 10.04 -9.51
C ASP A 116 -3.45 9.63 -8.12
N ALA A 117 -2.53 8.66 -8.02
CA ALA A 117 -1.99 8.22 -6.73
C ALA A 117 -0.58 7.64 -6.83
N LEU A 118 0.10 7.58 -5.69
CA LEU A 118 1.43 7.02 -5.50
C LEU A 118 1.38 5.96 -4.40
N TRP A 119 2.10 4.87 -4.56
CA TRP A 119 2.30 3.90 -3.48
C TRP A 119 3.12 4.52 -2.34
N ASN A 120 2.66 4.30 -1.12
CA ASN A 120 3.29 4.76 0.11
C ASN A 120 3.80 3.59 0.95
N ASP A 121 4.99 3.12 0.60
CA ASP A 121 5.68 2.05 1.32
C ASP A 121 6.07 2.43 2.75
N ASP A 122 6.16 3.71 3.11
CA ASP A 122 6.55 4.12 4.47
C ASP A 122 5.52 3.64 5.51
N PHE A 123 4.23 3.73 5.18
CA PHE A 123 3.17 3.18 6.04
C PHE A 123 3.35 1.67 6.25
N HIS A 124 3.64 0.95 5.17
CA HIS A 124 3.91 -0.48 5.21
C HIS A 124 5.14 -0.82 6.05
N HIS A 125 6.26 -0.12 5.83
CA HIS A 125 7.52 -0.36 6.54
C HIS A 125 7.37 -0.12 8.05
N SER A 126 6.75 0.99 8.46
CA SER A 126 6.41 1.24 9.86
C SER A 126 5.50 0.15 10.43
N ALA A 127 4.49 -0.30 9.67
CA ALA A 127 3.60 -1.38 10.09
C ALA A 127 4.36 -2.70 10.30
N MET A 128 5.28 -3.06 9.39
CA MET A 128 6.07 -4.29 9.52
C MET A 128 6.98 -4.28 10.74
N VAL A 129 7.65 -3.15 11.03
CA VAL A 129 8.47 -3.00 12.24
C VAL A 129 7.60 -3.11 13.50
N ALA A 130 6.45 -2.41 13.54
CA ALA A 130 5.55 -2.45 14.68
C ALA A 130 4.97 -3.85 14.95
N LEU A 131 4.65 -4.59 13.89
CA LEU A 131 3.99 -5.89 13.99
C LEU A 131 4.96 -7.04 14.29
N THR A 132 6.20 -6.96 13.79
CA THR A 132 7.18 -8.07 13.84
C THR A 132 8.39 -7.79 14.73
N GLY A 133 8.66 -6.53 15.07
CA GLY A 133 9.86 -6.08 15.75
C GLY A 133 11.14 -6.14 14.90
N ARG A 134 11.05 -6.49 13.60
CA ARG A 134 12.19 -6.63 12.71
C ARG A 134 12.44 -5.35 11.91
N ALA A 135 13.66 -4.85 11.93
CA ALA A 135 14.08 -3.64 11.22
C ALA A 135 15.41 -3.88 10.46
N GLU A 136 15.38 -4.75 9.47
CA GLU A 136 16.54 -5.08 8.61
C GLU A 136 16.37 -4.49 7.19
N ALA A 137 17.49 -4.34 6.48
CA ALA A 137 17.51 -3.81 5.12
C ALA A 137 16.75 -2.48 5.01
N TYR A 138 15.84 -2.35 4.04
CA TYR A 138 15.04 -1.15 3.83
C TYR A 138 14.08 -0.81 5.00
N TYR A 139 13.88 -1.71 5.98
CA TYR A 139 13.13 -1.41 7.22
C TYR A 139 13.96 -0.69 8.29
N SER A 140 15.30 -0.60 8.14
CA SER A 140 16.23 -0.19 9.21
C SER A 140 15.97 1.18 9.82
N ASP A 141 15.42 2.10 9.03
CA ASP A 141 15.21 3.48 9.45
C ASP A 141 13.83 3.70 10.07
N TYR A 142 12.94 2.72 9.94
CA TYR A 142 11.59 2.77 10.51
C TYR A 142 11.61 2.15 11.90
N ARG A 143 10.85 2.74 12.82
CA ARG A 143 10.78 2.31 14.21
C ARG A 143 9.45 1.66 14.56
N GLY A 144 8.44 1.75 13.69
CA GLY A 144 7.11 1.24 13.95
C GLY A 144 6.42 1.96 15.11
N THR A 145 6.75 3.23 15.31
CA THR A 145 6.25 4.00 16.46
C THR A 145 4.92 4.68 16.15
N PRO A 146 4.09 4.97 17.17
CA PRO A 146 2.87 5.75 17.03
C PRO A 146 3.02 7.05 16.22
N GLN A 147 4.14 7.77 16.41
CA GLN A 147 4.40 9.02 15.71
C GLN A 147 4.57 8.83 14.19
N GLU A 148 5.13 7.71 13.74
CA GLU A 148 5.27 7.41 12.31
C GLU A 148 3.89 7.23 11.66
N PHE A 149 2.97 6.50 12.30
CA PHE A 149 1.62 6.34 11.77
C PHE A 149 0.86 7.67 11.73
N ILE A 150 0.93 8.47 12.81
CA ILE A 150 0.32 9.80 12.84
C ILE A 150 0.88 10.67 11.70
N SER A 151 2.19 10.67 11.52
CA SER A 151 2.86 11.50 10.51
C SER A 151 2.53 11.03 9.09
N ALA A 152 2.57 9.72 8.82
CA ALA A 152 2.25 9.17 7.51
C ALA A 152 0.79 9.42 7.11
N LEU A 153 -0.14 9.38 8.07
CA LEU A 153 -1.56 9.63 7.79
C LEU A 153 -1.90 11.12 7.65
N LYS A 154 -1.13 12.01 8.28
CA LYS A 154 -1.28 13.48 8.11
C LYS A 154 -0.58 13.99 6.86
N TRP A 155 0.58 13.43 6.55
CA TRP A 155 1.53 14.00 5.58
C TRP A 155 1.88 13.06 4.43
N GLY A 156 1.27 11.87 4.32
CA GLY A 156 1.61 10.92 3.26
C GLY A 156 2.95 10.22 3.51
N PHE A 157 4.00 10.62 2.80
CA PHE A 157 5.33 10.05 2.99
C PHE A 157 5.97 10.52 4.30
N LEU A 158 6.73 9.63 4.95
CA LEU A 158 7.63 9.99 6.06
C LEU A 158 8.89 10.65 5.53
N TYR A 159 9.42 10.16 4.41
CA TYR A 159 10.56 10.78 3.73
C TYR A 159 10.09 11.79 2.67
N GLN A 160 10.46 13.04 2.88
CA GLN A 160 10.07 14.20 2.08
C GLN A 160 11.29 15.09 1.74
N GLY A 161 12.49 14.51 1.79
CA GLY A 161 13.77 15.17 1.58
C GLY A 161 14.80 14.88 2.68
N GLN A 162 14.47 14.06 3.68
CA GLN A 162 15.40 13.65 4.75
C GLN A 162 16.41 12.62 4.24
N TRP A 163 17.51 12.48 4.99
CA TRP A 163 18.53 11.45 4.74
C TRP A 163 17.95 10.05 4.96
N TYR A 164 18.10 9.17 3.97
CA TYR A 164 17.71 7.77 4.04
C TYR A 164 18.97 6.90 4.11
N SER A 165 19.19 6.26 5.26
CA SER A 165 20.47 5.63 5.59
C SER A 165 20.72 4.38 4.77
N TRP A 166 19.67 3.62 4.44
CA TRP A 166 19.74 2.40 3.64
C TRP A 166 20.34 2.64 2.25
N GLN A 167 19.87 3.66 1.53
CA GLN A 167 20.37 4.02 0.19
C GLN A 167 21.44 5.11 0.21
N LYS A 168 21.80 5.63 1.39
CA LYS A 168 22.82 6.67 1.59
C LYS A 168 22.61 7.91 0.70
N LYS A 169 21.37 8.38 0.62
CA LYS A 169 20.98 9.60 -0.12
C LYS A 169 19.76 10.25 0.52
N TYR A 170 19.47 11.49 0.15
CA TYR A 170 18.20 12.12 0.47
C TYR A 170 17.05 11.46 -0.31
N ARG A 171 15.91 11.24 0.36
CA ARG A 171 14.76 10.54 -0.22
C ARG A 171 13.50 11.39 -0.11
N GLY A 172 12.70 11.38 -1.17
CA GLY A 172 11.40 12.04 -1.20
C GLY A 172 11.44 13.54 -1.48
N SER A 173 10.25 14.12 -1.48
CA SER A 173 10.00 15.54 -1.67
C SER A 173 8.77 15.97 -0.86
N PRO A 174 8.60 17.25 -0.51
CA PRO A 174 7.47 17.72 0.27
C PRO A 174 6.12 17.32 -0.36
N SER A 175 5.29 16.65 0.43
CA SER A 175 3.96 16.17 0.05
C SER A 175 2.85 17.18 0.35
N PHE A 176 3.19 18.35 0.92
CA PHE A 176 2.23 19.35 1.36
C PHE A 176 1.22 19.72 0.27
N GLY A 177 -0.06 19.73 0.61
CA GLY A 177 -1.15 20.05 -0.33
C GLY A 177 -1.56 18.89 -1.25
N LEU A 178 -0.90 17.72 -1.21
CA LEU A 178 -1.46 16.52 -1.81
C LEU A 178 -2.64 16.00 -0.98
N HIS A 179 -3.62 15.44 -1.67
CA HIS A 179 -4.82 14.89 -1.03
C HIS A 179 -4.50 13.51 -0.43
N PRO A 180 -5.04 13.13 0.74
CA PRO A 180 -4.73 11.82 1.34
C PRO A 180 -4.97 10.62 0.42
N GLN A 181 -6.03 10.67 -0.40
CA GLN A 181 -6.39 9.65 -1.37
C GLN A 181 -5.34 9.44 -2.48
N GLN A 182 -4.42 10.39 -2.68
CA GLN A 182 -3.30 10.23 -3.60
C GLN A 182 -2.19 9.32 -3.04
N PHE A 183 -2.31 8.85 -1.80
CA PHE A 183 -1.39 7.89 -1.20
C PHE A 183 -2.06 6.53 -1.08
N VAL A 184 -1.56 5.56 -1.85
CA VAL A 184 -1.97 4.15 -1.72
C VAL A 184 -1.22 3.54 -0.55
N ILE A 185 -1.95 3.13 0.49
CA ILE A 185 -1.41 2.49 1.69
C ILE A 185 -1.79 1.01 1.71
N PHE A 186 -0.92 0.17 2.26
CA PHE A 186 -1.11 -1.28 2.29
C PHE A 186 -0.34 -1.90 3.45
N LEU A 187 -0.79 -3.09 3.87
CA LEU A 187 -0.02 -3.96 4.78
C LEU A 187 0.67 -5.10 4.04
N GLN A 188 0.16 -5.46 2.86
CA GLN A 188 0.76 -6.46 2.00
C GLN A 188 0.54 -6.04 0.55
N ASN A 189 1.51 -6.35 -0.28
CA ASN A 189 1.40 -6.39 -1.73
C ASN A 189 2.25 -7.58 -2.22
N HIS A 190 2.38 -7.73 -3.53
CA HIS A 190 3.19 -8.81 -4.10
C HIS A 190 4.66 -8.78 -3.66
N ASP A 191 5.34 -7.63 -3.75
CA ASP A 191 6.72 -7.46 -3.33
C ASP A 191 6.91 -7.72 -1.84
N GLN A 192 6.12 -7.08 -0.98
CA GLN A 192 6.35 -7.11 0.46
C GLN A 192 6.12 -8.50 1.07
N VAL A 193 5.35 -9.36 0.40
CA VAL A 193 5.24 -10.79 0.76
C VAL A 193 6.32 -11.61 0.05
N ALA A 194 6.45 -11.47 -1.28
CA ALA A 194 7.35 -12.29 -2.08
C ALA A 194 8.82 -12.03 -1.76
N ASN A 195 9.24 -10.80 -1.49
CA ASN A 195 10.61 -10.36 -1.17
C ASN A 195 11.04 -10.73 0.26
N SER A 196 10.53 -11.85 0.77
CA SER A 196 10.97 -12.49 1.99
C SER A 196 11.50 -13.90 1.68
N LEU A 197 12.20 -14.48 2.65
CA LEU A 197 12.76 -15.83 2.51
C LEU A 197 11.69 -16.91 2.29
N ARG A 198 10.57 -16.81 3.04
CA ARG A 198 9.53 -17.85 3.11
C ARG A 198 8.21 -17.46 2.43
N GLY A 199 8.09 -16.24 1.92
CA GLY A 199 6.84 -15.75 1.33
C GLY A 199 5.68 -15.66 2.32
N PHE A 200 5.99 -15.49 3.61
CA PHE A 200 4.98 -15.54 4.67
C PHE A 200 4.13 -14.29 4.71
N ARG A 201 2.82 -14.49 4.81
CA ARG A 201 1.85 -13.41 4.98
C ARG A 201 1.88 -12.88 6.40
N ILE A 202 1.51 -11.61 6.56
CA ILE A 202 1.63 -10.85 7.81
C ILE A 202 0.93 -11.51 9.01
N ARG A 203 -0.18 -12.24 8.79
CA ARG A 203 -0.89 -12.98 9.83
C ARG A 203 -0.06 -14.07 10.53
N HIS A 204 0.96 -14.57 9.84
CA HIS A 204 1.89 -15.59 10.39
C HIS A 204 3.11 -14.96 11.06
N LEU A 205 3.22 -13.64 11.01
CA LEU A 205 4.37 -12.88 11.51
C LEU A 205 4.04 -12.01 12.74
N THR A 206 2.77 -11.97 13.15
CA THR A 206 2.31 -11.13 14.26
C THR A 206 1.18 -11.80 15.04
N SER A 207 0.78 -11.22 16.17
CA SER A 207 -0.33 -11.73 16.98
C SER A 207 -1.69 -11.41 16.34
N PRO A 208 -2.74 -12.21 16.60
CA PRO A 208 -4.08 -11.94 16.08
C PRO A 208 -4.62 -10.55 16.45
N GLY A 209 -4.42 -10.08 17.68
CA GLY A 209 -4.88 -8.76 18.11
C GLY A 209 -4.21 -7.62 17.34
N ARG A 210 -2.87 -7.64 17.24
CA ARG A 210 -2.11 -6.66 16.46
C ARG A 210 -2.51 -6.64 14.99
N LEU A 211 -2.77 -7.81 14.41
CA LEU A 211 -3.29 -7.92 13.04
C LEU A 211 -4.63 -7.22 12.89
N ARG A 212 -5.59 -7.45 13.80
CA ARG A 212 -6.90 -6.79 13.74
C ARG A 212 -6.79 -5.28 13.90
N ALA A 213 -5.99 -4.82 14.86
CA ALA A 213 -5.78 -3.40 15.12
C ALA A 213 -5.17 -2.67 13.92
N MET A 214 -4.11 -3.25 13.32
CA MET A 214 -3.45 -2.67 12.15
C MET A 214 -4.32 -2.76 10.89
N THR A 215 -5.16 -3.79 10.75
CA THR A 215 -6.16 -3.88 9.67
C THR A 215 -7.19 -2.77 9.78
N ALA A 216 -7.65 -2.45 11.00
CA ALA A 216 -8.56 -1.33 11.23
C ALA A 216 -7.90 0.02 10.86
N LEU A 217 -6.64 0.22 11.26
CA LEU A 217 -5.87 1.40 10.87
C LEU A 217 -5.77 1.54 9.35
N LEU A 218 -5.38 0.47 8.64
CA LEU A 218 -5.30 0.46 7.17
C LEU A 218 -6.63 0.85 6.53
N LEU A 219 -7.73 0.20 6.94
CA LEU A 219 -9.01 0.33 6.25
C LEU A 219 -9.78 1.62 6.60
N LEU A 220 -9.49 2.24 7.75
CA LEU A 220 -10.14 3.49 8.17
C LEU A 220 -9.25 4.73 7.95
N ALA A 221 -7.95 4.56 7.66
CA ALA A 221 -7.04 5.65 7.34
C ALA A 221 -7.49 6.48 6.12
N PRO A 222 -7.15 7.77 6.04
CA PRO A 222 -7.60 8.65 4.96
C PRO A 222 -6.96 8.35 3.59
N GLY A 223 -5.85 7.61 3.56
CA GLY A 223 -5.22 7.12 2.32
C GLY A 223 -6.10 6.15 1.56
N THR A 224 -5.72 5.81 0.33
CA THR A 224 -6.40 4.78 -0.49
C THR A 224 -5.90 3.39 -0.08
N PRO A 225 -6.69 2.56 0.61
CA PRO A 225 -6.23 1.25 1.05
C PRO A 225 -6.13 0.27 -0.12
N MET A 226 -5.06 -0.51 -0.16
CA MET A 226 -4.89 -1.65 -1.05
C MET A 226 -4.73 -2.93 -0.23
N LEU A 227 -5.42 -3.99 -0.66
CA LEU A 227 -5.31 -5.33 -0.09
C LEU A 227 -4.62 -6.25 -1.09
N PHE A 228 -3.75 -7.12 -0.60
CA PHE A 228 -3.20 -8.21 -1.40
C PHE A 228 -4.16 -9.40 -1.40
N GLN A 229 -4.30 -10.09 -2.54
CA GLN A 229 -5.23 -11.21 -2.67
C GLN A 229 -5.06 -12.25 -1.54
N GLY A 230 -6.15 -12.59 -0.86
CA GLY A 230 -6.16 -13.52 0.26
C GLY A 230 -5.89 -12.89 1.62
N GLN A 231 -5.50 -11.62 1.70
CA GLN A 231 -5.36 -10.91 2.98
C GLN A 231 -6.69 -10.85 3.74
N GLU A 232 -7.79 -10.65 3.03
CA GLU A 232 -9.11 -10.40 3.61
C GLU A 232 -9.70 -11.61 4.34
N PHE A 233 -9.31 -12.82 3.97
CA PHE A 233 -9.69 -14.05 4.68
C PHE A 233 -8.51 -14.72 5.36
N GLY A 234 -7.38 -14.00 5.50
CA GLY A 234 -6.18 -14.53 6.14
C GLY A 234 -5.69 -15.83 5.50
N ALA A 235 -5.40 -15.80 4.20
CA ALA A 235 -4.90 -16.96 3.46
C ALA A 235 -3.72 -17.64 4.18
N SER A 236 -3.72 -18.97 4.26
CA SER A 236 -2.60 -19.73 4.82
C SER A 236 -1.44 -19.91 3.83
N THR A 237 -1.73 -19.82 2.54
CA THR A 237 -0.76 -20.05 1.48
C THR A 237 0.27 -18.91 1.40
N PRO A 238 1.56 -19.20 1.22
CA PRO A 238 2.56 -18.17 1.01
C PRO A 238 2.34 -17.45 -0.32
N PHE A 239 3.10 -16.40 -0.55
CA PHE A 239 3.31 -15.85 -1.89
C PHE A 239 4.81 -15.73 -2.12
N LEU A 240 5.33 -16.56 -3.02
CA LEU A 240 6.74 -16.73 -3.32
C LEU A 240 7.07 -16.06 -4.65
N PHE A 241 8.35 -15.76 -4.87
CA PHE A 241 8.81 -15.39 -6.19
C PHE A 241 8.92 -16.63 -7.08
N PHE A 242 8.15 -16.67 -8.17
CA PHE A 242 8.18 -17.73 -9.17
C PHE A 242 8.28 -17.13 -10.58
N ALA A 243 8.92 -17.85 -11.49
CA ALA A 243 9.10 -17.44 -12.88
C ALA A 243 9.20 -18.67 -13.78
N ASP A 244 8.73 -18.56 -15.02
CA ASP A 244 8.84 -19.62 -16.04
C ASP A 244 9.76 -19.13 -17.16
N HIS A 245 11.05 -19.47 -17.05
CA HIS A 245 12.09 -19.06 -17.97
C HIS A 245 12.86 -20.26 -18.51
N ASN A 246 13.50 -20.06 -19.67
CA ASN A 246 14.41 -21.07 -20.24
C ASN A 246 15.57 -21.38 -19.27
N PRO A 247 16.24 -22.53 -19.41
CA PRO A 247 17.23 -22.98 -18.42
C PRO A 247 18.41 -22.02 -18.16
N ASP A 248 18.83 -21.25 -19.17
CA ASP A 248 19.95 -20.31 -19.02
C ASP A 248 19.53 -19.09 -18.20
N LEU A 249 18.36 -18.53 -18.49
CA LEU A 249 17.80 -17.41 -17.74
C LEU A 249 17.33 -17.83 -16.34
N ALA A 250 16.82 -19.06 -16.18
CA ALA A 250 16.42 -19.61 -14.88
C ALA A 250 17.57 -19.60 -13.86
N LYS A 251 18.79 -19.99 -14.28
CA LYS A 251 19.99 -19.95 -13.41
C LYS A 251 20.35 -18.52 -13.00
N LEU A 252 20.25 -17.57 -13.92
CA LEU A 252 20.50 -16.15 -13.65
C LEU A 252 19.47 -15.57 -12.68
N VAL A 253 18.20 -15.92 -12.85
CA VAL A 253 17.10 -15.49 -11.98
C VAL A 253 17.25 -16.06 -10.57
N ALA A 254 17.56 -17.37 -10.44
CA ALA A 254 17.82 -17.98 -9.14
C ALA A 254 19.00 -17.32 -8.42
N ARG A 255 20.08 -16.99 -9.15
CA ARG A 255 21.24 -16.28 -8.60
C ARG A 255 20.90 -14.84 -8.20
N GLY A 256 20.26 -14.08 -9.08
CA GLY A 256 19.88 -12.69 -8.79
C GLY A 256 18.91 -12.60 -7.62
N ARG A 257 18.00 -13.58 -7.49
CA ARG A 257 17.10 -13.68 -6.34
C ARG A 257 17.84 -13.91 -5.03
N LYS A 258 18.84 -14.81 -5.06
CA LYS A 258 19.72 -15.12 -3.94
C LYS A 258 20.51 -13.87 -3.50
N GLU A 259 21.13 -13.19 -4.46
CA GLU A 259 21.87 -11.94 -4.24
C GLU A 259 20.96 -10.85 -3.67
N PHE A 260 19.75 -10.68 -4.21
CA PHE A 260 18.79 -9.72 -3.69
C PHE A 260 18.41 -10.02 -2.23
N LEU A 261 18.11 -11.28 -1.88
CA LEU A 261 17.74 -11.65 -0.51
C LEU A 261 18.90 -11.50 0.49
N SER A 262 20.15 -11.54 0.02
CA SER A 262 21.32 -11.36 0.89
C SER A 262 21.43 -9.97 1.54
N GLN A 263 20.64 -9.00 1.07
CA GLN A 263 20.53 -7.67 1.69
C GLN A 263 19.94 -7.72 3.11
N PHE A 264 19.20 -8.79 3.43
CA PHE A 264 18.70 -9.07 4.78
C PHE A 264 19.73 -9.90 5.54
N SER A 265 20.35 -9.32 6.57
CA SER A 265 21.42 -9.97 7.33
C SER A 265 21.01 -11.32 7.92
N SER A 266 19.77 -11.43 8.40
CA SER A 266 19.22 -12.70 8.90
C SER A 266 19.16 -13.79 7.82
N VAL A 267 18.82 -13.42 6.59
CA VAL A 267 18.76 -14.34 5.45
C VAL A 267 20.16 -14.73 4.99
N ALA A 268 21.08 -13.76 4.90
CA ALA A 268 22.47 -14.02 4.53
C ALA A 268 23.20 -14.97 5.50
N ALA A 269 22.87 -14.91 6.80
CA ALA A 269 23.39 -15.83 7.80
C ALA A 269 22.89 -17.27 7.57
N VAL A 270 21.57 -17.41 7.39
CA VAL A 270 20.91 -18.71 7.16
C VAL A 270 21.36 -19.35 5.85
N GLU A 271 21.67 -18.56 4.82
CA GLU A 271 22.17 -19.07 3.54
C GLU A 271 23.50 -19.82 3.66
N LYS A 272 24.42 -19.34 4.51
CA LYS A 272 25.70 -20.02 4.77
C LYS A 272 25.47 -21.36 5.44
N GLU A 273 24.60 -21.37 6.45
CA GLU A 273 24.19 -22.59 7.16
C GLU A 273 23.53 -23.58 6.20
N PHE A 274 22.65 -23.11 5.30
CA PHE A 274 22.00 -23.97 4.32
C PHE A 274 22.95 -24.54 3.27
N SER A 275 23.91 -23.75 2.82
CA SER A 275 24.95 -24.21 1.91
C SER A 275 25.79 -25.31 2.56
N GLN A 276 26.10 -25.17 3.85
CA GLN A 276 26.81 -26.18 4.64
C GLN A 276 25.96 -27.43 4.89
N ALA A 277 24.72 -27.28 5.34
CA ALA A 277 23.77 -28.37 5.55
C ALA A 277 23.54 -29.19 4.28
N LYS A 278 23.43 -28.53 3.12
CA LYS A 278 23.32 -29.21 1.83
C LYS A 278 24.59 -29.99 1.49
N ALA A 279 25.77 -29.48 1.83
CA ALA A 279 27.04 -30.18 1.64
C ALA A 279 27.21 -31.39 2.58
N THR A 280 26.62 -31.34 3.78
CA THR A 280 26.64 -32.44 4.76
C THR A 280 25.47 -33.41 4.65
N GLY A 281 24.58 -33.22 3.66
CA GLY A 281 23.39 -34.06 3.46
C GLY A 281 22.28 -33.86 4.50
N GLN A 282 22.33 -32.77 5.27
CA GLN A 282 21.34 -32.44 6.27
C GLN A 282 20.07 -31.89 5.61
N VAL A 283 18.91 -32.38 6.06
CA VAL A 283 17.60 -31.99 5.51
C VAL A 283 17.26 -30.57 5.98
N LEU A 284 17.11 -29.66 5.01
CA LEU A 284 16.66 -28.29 5.27
C LEU A 284 15.13 -28.26 5.43
N PRO A 285 14.59 -27.30 6.21
CA PRO A 285 13.15 -27.08 6.20
C PRO A 285 12.68 -26.77 4.76
N PRO A 286 11.57 -27.39 4.29
CA PRO A 286 11.14 -27.34 2.89
C PRO A 286 10.71 -25.95 2.40
N ASP A 287 10.62 -24.96 3.30
CA ASP A 287 10.03 -23.64 3.04
C ASP A 287 11.05 -22.51 2.93
N CYS A 288 12.34 -22.79 3.08
CA CYS A 288 13.31 -21.71 3.32
C CYS A 288 14.05 -21.23 2.06
N LEU A 289 14.11 -22.00 0.97
CA LEU A 289 14.66 -21.56 -0.31
C LEU A 289 13.94 -22.30 -1.44
N SER A 290 12.85 -21.72 -1.94
CA SER A 290 12.10 -22.28 -3.06
C SER A 290 12.80 -21.95 -4.38
N ASP A 291 12.92 -22.92 -5.29
CA ASP A 291 13.39 -22.67 -6.66
C ASP A 291 12.33 -21.85 -7.43
N PRO A 292 12.63 -20.62 -7.87
CA PRO A 292 11.66 -19.80 -8.60
C PRO A 292 11.10 -20.48 -9.85
N CYS A 293 11.86 -21.37 -10.49
CA CYS A 293 11.46 -22.03 -11.73
C CYS A 293 10.78 -23.39 -11.51
N SER A 294 10.57 -23.82 -10.26
CA SER A 294 9.80 -25.01 -9.95
C SER A 294 8.30 -24.74 -10.03
N GLU A 295 7.56 -25.62 -10.71
CA GLU A 295 6.09 -25.59 -10.75
C GLU A 295 5.46 -25.68 -9.35
N GLU A 296 6.15 -26.35 -8.42
CA GLU A 296 5.72 -26.45 -7.03
C GLU A 296 5.68 -25.07 -6.36
N THR A 297 6.67 -24.20 -6.62
CA THR A 297 6.74 -22.83 -6.07
C THR A 297 5.51 -22.02 -6.48
N PHE A 298 5.11 -22.12 -7.75
CA PHE A 298 3.86 -21.51 -8.24
C PHE A 298 2.63 -22.14 -7.61
N SER A 299 2.55 -23.47 -7.57
CA SER A 299 1.39 -24.21 -7.06
C SER A 299 1.12 -23.91 -5.58
N ARG A 300 2.16 -23.73 -4.77
CA ARG A 300 2.07 -23.31 -3.36
C ARG A 300 1.51 -21.89 -3.16
N CYS A 301 1.55 -21.05 -4.17
CA CYS A 301 1.03 -19.67 -4.12
C CYS A 301 -0.47 -19.59 -4.47
N LYS A 302 -1.07 -20.66 -4.97
CA LYS A 302 -2.50 -20.69 -5.33
C LYS A 302 -3.36 -20.63 -4.08
N LEU A 303 -4.26 -19.64 -4.03
CA LEU A 303 -5.17 -19.45 -2.91
C LEU A 303 -6.16 -20.61 -2.78
N ASP A 304 -6.41 -21.04 -1.55
CA ASP A 304 -7.57 -21.85 -1.20
C ASP A 304 -8.74 -20.93 -0.82
N PHE A 305 -9.71 -20.78 -1.72
CA PHE A 305 -10.87 -19.91 -1.48
C PHE A 305 -11.86 -20.48 -0.44
N SER A 306 -11.77 -21.76 -0.08
CA SER A 306 -12.59 -22.34 1.00
C SER A 306 -12.24 -21.72 2.36
N GLU A 307 -11.04 -21.14 2.49
CA GLU A 307 -10.59 -20.44 3.68
C GLU A 307 -11.41 -19.19 4.01
N ARG A 308 -12.16 -18.63 3.06
CA ARG A 308 -13.13 -17.55 3.34
C ARG A 308 -14.17 -17.96 4.37
N ALA A 309 -14.65 -19.21 4.30
CA ALA A 309 -15.57 -19.76 5.28
C ALA A 309 -14.81 -20.18 6.55
N LYS A 310 -13.66 -20.85 6.38
CA LYS A 310 -12.84 -21.38 7.49
C LYS A 310 -12.31 -20.28 8.43
N HIS A 311 -11.96 -19.13 7.87
CA HIS A 311 -11.47 -17.94 8.59
C HIS A 311 -12.53 -16.83 8.63
N GLY A 312 -13.79 -17.22 8.88
CA GLY A 312 -14.94 -16.30 8.83
C GLY A 312 -14.80 -15.05 9.69
N ALA A 313 -14.09 -15.12 10.82
CA ALA A 313 -13.82 -13.98 11.69
C ALA A 313 -12.98 -12.88 11.02
N ILE A 314 -11.89 -13.24 10.33
CA ILE A 314 -11.02 -12.29 9.61
C ILE A 314 -11.76 -11.74 8.39
N TYR A 315 -12.51 -12.59 7.70
CA TYR A 315 -13.31 -12.18 6.54
C TYR A 315 -14.40 -11.18 6.93
N ARG A 316 -15.10 -11.45 8.04
CA ARG A 316 -16.11 -10.54 8.58
C ARG A 316 -15.50 -9.21 9.02
N LEU A 317 -14.35 -9.23 9.70
CA LEU A 317 -13.61 -8.03 10.09
C LEU A 317 -13.38 -7.09 8.89
N HIS A 318 -12.85 -7.62 7.79
CA HIS A 318 -12.61 -6.82 6.59
C HIS A 318 -13.90 -6.29 5.97
N LYS A 319 -14.95 -7.12 5.87
CA LYS A 319 -16.24 -6.69 5.34
C LYS A 319 -16.84 -5.54 6.15
N ASP A 320 -16.87 -5.68 7.47
CA ASP A 320 -17.49 -4.70 8.37
C ASP A 320 -16.68 -3.38 8.36
N LEU A 321 -15.34 -3.45 8.34
CA LEU A 321 -14.48 -2.25 8.22
C LEU A 321 -14.65 -1.54 6.86
N LEU A 322 -14.77 -2.29 5.76
CA LEU A 322 -15.03 -1.72 4.44
C LEU A 322 -16.42 -1.08 4.37
N GLN A 323 -17.43 -1.69 5.00
CA GLN A 323 -18.76 -1.09 5.13
C GLN A 323 -18.72 0.18 5.99
N LEU A 324 -18.00 0.16 7.12
CA LEU A 324 -17.82 1.33 7.97
C LEU A 324 -17.14 2.47 7.21
N ARG A 325 -16.03 2.18 6.50
CA ARG A 325 -15.35 3.16 5.64
C ARG A 325 -16.28 3.78 4.60
N ARG A 326 -17.15 2.96 3.98
CA ARG A 326 -18.04 3.40 2.91
C ARG A 326 -19.23 4.23 3.41
N ASN A 327 -19.82 3.82 4.53
CA ASN A 327 -21.12 4.33 4.96
C ASN A 327 -21.02 5.39 6.06
N ASP A 328 -19.92 5.43 6.82
CA ASP A 328 -19.72 6.46 7.83
C ASP A 328 -19.39 7.81 7.16
N PRO A 329 -20.10 8.91 7.49
CA PRO A 329 -19.95 10.19 6.82
C PRO A 329 -18.56 10.84 7.04
N VAL A 330 -17.82 10.44 8.07
CA VAL A 330 -16.47 10.95 8.33
C VAL A 330 -15.42 10.15 7.57
N PHE A 331 -15.46 8.81 7.69
CA PHE A 331 -14.47 7.96 7.02
C PHE A 331 -14.61 7.95 5.49
N SER A 332 -15.81 8.17 4.97
CA SER A 332 -16.08 8.21 3.52
C SER A 332 -15.66 9.54 2.85
N SER A 333 -15.32 10.57 3.63
CA SER A 333 -14.96 11.90 3.12
C SER A 333 -13.58 12.38 3.63
N PRO A 334 -12.48 11.68 3.28
CA PRO A 334 -11.14 12.13 3.65
C PRO A 334 -10.81 13.45 2.96
N ARG A 335 -10.16 14.37 3.69
CA ARG A 335 -9.78 15.70 3.18
C ARG A 335 -8.48 16.18 3.83
N PRO A 336 -7.69 17.04 3.16
CA PRO A 336 -6.54 17.70 3.77
C PRO A 336 -6.92 18.40 5.06
N GLY A 337 -6.16 18.18 6.14
CA GLY A 337 -6.46 18.73 7.47
C GLY A 337 -7.71 18.16 8.16
N GLY A 338 -8.33 17.11 7.61
CA GLY A 338 -9.50 16.43 8.21
C GLY A 338 -9.15 15.43 9.31
N LEU A 339 -7.87 15.28 9.64
CA LEU A 339 -7.33 14.34 10.62
C LEU A 339 -6.26 15.01 11.47
N ASP A 340 -6.27 14.75 12.77
CA ASP A 340 -5.11 14.94 13.64
C ASP A 340 -4.86 13.70 14.51
N GLY A 341 -3.72 13.63 15.18
CA GLY A 341 -3.38 12.50 16.04
C GLY A 341 -2.38 12.86 17.12
N ALA A 342 -2.43 12.08 18.20
CA ALA A 342 -1.55 12.23 19.36
C ALA A 342 -1.07 10.87 19.85
N VAL A 343 0.17 10.85 20.34
CA VAL A 343 0.77 9.67 20.98
C VAL A 343 0.21 9.56 22.40
N LEU A 344 -0.34 8.40 22.74
CA LEU A 344 -0.89 8.11 24.08
C LEU A 344 0.05 7.24 24.92
N GLY A 345 0.99 6.56 24.27
CA GLY A 345 1.99 5.72 24.92
C GLY A 345 2.99 5.17 23.90
N PRO A 346 3.92 4.28 24.31
CA PRO A 346 4.97 3.75 23.43
C PRO A 346 4.45 3.04 22.18
N GLU A 347 3.30 2.38 22.29
CA GLU A 347 2.66 1.61 21.20
C GLU A 347 1.18 2.00 21.01
N ALA A 348 0.76 3.12 21.58
CA ALA A 348 -0.63 3.57 21.58
C ALA A 348 -0.77 5.01 21.09
N PHE A 349 -1.79 5.27 20.27
CA PHE A 349 -2.13 6.60 19.77
C PHE A 349 -3.62 6.74 19.49
N VAL A 350 -4.05 7.99 19.40
CA VAL A 350 -5.36 8.38 18.91
C VAL A 350 -5.24 9.11 17.58
N LEU A 351 -6.18 8.84 16.70
CA LEU A 351 -6.47 9.62 15.52
C LEU A 351 -7.87 10.21 15.66
N ARG A 352 -7.99 11.54 15.56
CA ARG A 352 -9.27 12.24 15.51
C ARG A 352 -9.58 12.63 14.09
N PHE A 353 -10.66 12.08 13.55
CA PHE A 353 -11.21 12.45 12.27
C PHE A 353 -12.29 13.49 12.50
N PHE A 354 -12.12 14.67 11.91
CA PHE A 354 -13.05 15.78 12.09
C PHE A 354 -14.23 15.63 11.13
N GLY A 355 -15.45 15.67 11.65
CA GLY A 355 -16.68 15.73 10.85
C GLY A 355 -16.65 16.93 9.91
N ALA A 356 -17.21 16.80 8.71
CA ALA A 356 -17.37 17.94 7.81
C ALA A 356 -18.40 18.90 8.43
N GLY A 357 -17.95 20.09 8.84
CA GLY A 357 -18.85 21.12 9.34
C GLY A 357 -19.82 21.61 8.27
N THR A 358 -20.84 22.35 8.69
CA THR A 358 -21.71 23.08 7.76
C THR A 358 -21.02 24.38 7.31
N ALA A 359 -21.55 25.02 6.27
CA ALA A 359 -21.07 26.33 5.82
C ALA A 359 -21.09 27.40 6.94
N SER A 360 -21.99 27.26 7.91
CA SER A 360 -22.12 28.14 9.08
C SER A 360 -21.21 27.75 10.25
N SER A 361 -20.79 26.48 10.33
CA SER A 361 -19.98 25.93 11.42
C SER A 361 -18.99 24.88 10.90
N PRO A 362 -17.86 25.29 10.29
CA PRO A 362 -16.92 24.39 9.61
C PRO A 362 -16.28 23.30 10.49
N ARG A 363 -16.37 23.43 11.82
CA ARG A 363 -15.82 22.49 12.81
C ARG A 363 -16.84 22.01 13.86
N GLN A 364 -18.12 22.32 13.71
CA GLN A 364 -19.15 21.90 14.67
C GLN A 364 -20.34 21.30 13.92
N ASN A 365 -20.30 19.98 13.68
CA ASN A 365 -21.52 19.23 13.37
C ASN A 365 -21.79 18.08 14.35
N GLY A 366 -20.92 17.87 15.36
CA GLY A 366 -21.11 16.81 16.35
C GLY A 366 -20.82 15.39 15.86
N GLN A 367 -20.15 15.20 14.71
CA GLN A 367 -19.92 13.87 14.12
C GLN A 367 -18.47 13.43 14.09
N ASP A 368 -17.58 13.95 14.93
CA ASP A 368 -16.18 13.48 14.96
C ASP A 368 -16.08 11.97 15.24
N ARG A 369 -14.98 11.36 14.79
CA ARG A 369 -14.61 9.99 15.15
C ARG A 369 -13.25 9.98 15.84
N LEU A 370 -13.12 9.18 16.88
CA LEU A 370 -11.81 8.76 17.38
C LEU A 370 -11.52 7.36 16.90
N LEU A 371 -10.32 7.13 16.42
CA LEU A 371 -9.72 5.81 16.27
C LEU A 371 -8.56 5.71 17.25
N LEU A 372 -8.73 4.91 18.29
CA LEU A 372 -7.68 4.57 19.24
C LEU A 372 -7.03 3.28 18.77
N VAL A 373 -5.70 3.27 18.68
CA VAL A 373 -4.91 2.09 18.30
C VAL A 373 -3.89 1.82 19.39
N ASN A 374 -3.82 0.57 19.84
CA ASN A 374 -2.83 0.11 20.80
C ASN A 374 -2.25 -1.22 20.34
N LEU A 375 -0.96 -1.26 20.02
CA LEU A 375 -0.25 -2.48 19.62
C LEU A 375 0.48 -3.15 20.80
N GLY A 376 0.53 -2.48 21.95
CA GLY A 376 1.19 -2.94 23.17
C GLY A 376 0.24 -3.57 24.20
N PRO A 377 0.66 -3.62 25.48
CA PRO A 377 -0.20 -4.00 26.61
C PRO A 377 -1.37 -3.02 26.81
N ALA A 378 -2.36 -3.42 27.61
CA ALA A 378 -3.49 -2.55 27.93
C ALA A 378 -3.02 -1.24 28.59
N LEU A 379 -3.65 -0.13 28.20
CA LEU A 379 -3.29 1.21 28.66
C LEU A 379 -4.44 1.81 29.48
N HIS A 380 -4.13 2.17 30.72
CA HIS A 380 -5.05 2.87 31.62
C HIS A 380 -4.84 4.37 31.50
N LEU A 381 -5.79 5.06 30.89
CA LEU A 381 -5.80 6.51 30.77
C LEU A 381 -6.67 7.08 31.91
N SER A 382 -6.09 7.11 33.12
CA SER A 382 -6.75 7.64 34.32
C SER A 382 -6.80 9.17 34.34
N SER A 383 -5.75 9.82 33.85
CA SER A 383 -5.70 11.24 33.53
C SER A 383 -5.08 11.38 32.16
N ALA A 384 -5.83 11.92 31.21
CA ALA A 384 -5.39 12.09 29.82
C ALA A 384 -5.58 13.55 29.39
N PRO A 385 -4.66 14.46 29.76
CA PRO A 385 -4.70 15.87 29.36
C PRO A 385 -4.28 16.04 27.89
N GLU A 386 -4.88 15.24 27.00
CA GLU A 386 -4.70 15.26 25.55
C GLU A 386 -5.94 15.88 24.91
N PRO A 387 -5.87 17.12 24.38
CA PRO A 387 -7.01 17.84 23.81
C PRO A 387 -7.76 17.07 22.72
N LEU A 388 -7.10 16.20 21.94
CA LEU A 388 -7.78 15.42 20.91
C LEU A 388 -8.79 14.42 21.49
N LEU A 389 -8.61 13.97 22.74
CA LEU A 389 -9.56 13.08 23.43
C LEU A 389 -10.79 13.82 23.97
N ALA A 390 -10.76 15.15 24.05
CA ALA A 390 -11.90 15.91 24.56
C ALA A 390 -13.11 15.79 23.61
N PRO A 391 -14.29 15.39 24.10
CA PRO A 391 -15.51 15.42 23.30
C PRO A 391 -15.90 16.87 22.96
N LEU A 392 -16.76 17.04 21.96
CA LEU A 392 -17.33 18.36 21.67
C LEU A 392 -18.26 18.80 22.81
N VAL A 393 -18.42 20.11 23.00
CA VAL A 393 -19.31 20.67 24.03
C VAL A 393 -20.71 20.09 23.88
N GLY A 394 -21.28 19.59 24.98
CA GLY A 394 -22.61 18.97 25.00
C GLY A 394 -22.66 17.53 24.44
N THR A 395 -21.51 16.89 24.19
CA THR A 395 -21.43 15.51 23.68
C THR A 395 -20.53 14.63 24.55
N LYS A 396 -20.66 13.31 24.37
CA LYS A 396 -19.81 12.27 24.95
C LYS A 396 -19.31 11.32 23.87
N TRP A 397 -18.24 10.58 24.16
CA TRP A 397 -17.77 9.50 23.30
C TRP A 397 -18.51 8.20 23.60
N THR A 398 -18.98 7.52 22.56
CA THR A 398 -19.58 6.18 22.66
C THR A 398 -18.90 5.21 21.73
N LEU A 399 -18.80 3.95 22.16
CA LEU A 399 -18.23 2.87 21.35
C LEU A 399 -19.05 2.65 20.08
N LEU A 400 -18.44 2.88 18.91
CA LEU A 400 -19.04 2.59 17.60
C LEU A 400 -18.59 1.23 17.08
N TRP A 401 -17.31 0.91 17.21
CA TRP A 401 -16.72 -0.33 16.69
C TRP A 401 -15.49 -0.73 17.50
N SER A 402 -15.23 -2.03 17.61
CA SER A 402 -14.02 -2.56 18.24
C SER A 402 -13.45 -3.77 17.51
N SER A 403 -12.13 -3.80 17.36
CA SER A 403 -11.39 -4.96 16.85
C SER A 403 -11.52 -6.17 17.75
N GLU A 404 -11.80 -5.96 19.04
CA GLU A 404 -11.91 -7.03 20.03
C GLU A 404 -13.32 -7.61 20.15
N HIS A 405 -14.25 -7.22 19.27
CA HIS A 405 -15.57 -7.85 19.24
C HIS A 405 -15.45 -9.38 18.98
N PRO A 406 -16.18 -10.25 19.71
CA PRO A 406 -16.05 -11.71 19.58
C PRO A 406 -16.28 -12.27 18.16
N PHE A 407 -17.09 -11.59 17.34
CA PHE A 407 -17.28 -11.96 15.93
C PHE A 407 -16.01 -11.84 15.07
N TYR A 408 -14.98 -11.13 15.53
CA TYR A 408 -13.67 -11.05 14.90
C TYR A 408 -12.62 -11.94 15.59
N GLY A 409 -13.04 -12.75 16.56
CA GLY A 409 -12.14 -13.57 17.40
C GLY A 409 -11.39 -12.77 18.46
N GLY A 410 -11.95 -11.63 18.90
CA GLY A 410 -11.46 -10.84 20.03
C GLY A 410 -12.11 -11.24 21.36
N SER A 411 -11.58 -10.69 22.45
CA SER A 411 -11.98 -11.07 23.82
C SER A 411 -13.02 -10.14 24.46
N GLY A 412 -13.61 -9.23 23.69
CA GLY A 412 -14.52 -8.19 24.17
C GLY A 412 -13.81 -6.86 24.43
N THR A 413 -14.60 -5.84 24.74
CA THR A 413 -14.12 -4.47 24.93
C THR A 413 -14.82 -3.86 26.14
N PRO A 414 -14.08 -3.27 27.09
CA PRO A 414 -14.68 -2.62 28.24
C PRO A 414 -15.53 -1.41 27.80
N THR A 415 -16.49 -1.04 28.64
CA THR A 415 -17.34 0.13 28.37
C THR A 415 -16.50 1.41 28.42
N PHE A 416 -16.52 2.18 27.34
CA PHE A 416 -15.89 3.50 27.27
C PHE A 416 -16.78 4.55 27.93
N GLY A 417 -16.19 5.41 28.78
CA GLY A 417 -16.89 6.55 29.38
C GLY A 417 -17.64 6.28 30.69
N ALA A 418 -17.50 5.10 31.30
CA ALA A 418 -18.03 4.83 32.64
C ALA A 418 -17.10 5.43 33.72
N ALA A 419 -17.47 6.63 34.15
CA ALA A 419 -17.10 7.37 35.36
C ALA A 419 -15.62 7.57 35.78
N GLU A 420 -14.64 6.67 35.58
CA GLU A 420 -13.30 6.94 36.16
C GLU A 420 -12.06 6.61 35.32
N HIS A 421 -12.07 5.73 34.32
CA HIS A 421 -10.85 5.44 33.54
C HIS A 421 -11.13 5.01 32.09
N TYR A 422 -10.37 5.54 31.12
CA TYR A 422 -10.37 5.00 29.75
C TYR A 422 -9.39 3.83 29.69
N LEU A 423 -9.89 2.60 29.80
CA LEU A 423 -9.08 1.41 29.54
C LEU A 423 -9.05 1.13 28.04
N LEU A 424 -7.93 1.41 27.39
CA LEU A 424 -7.68 1.00 26.01
C LEU A 424 -7.11 -0.43 26.02
N PRO A 425 -7.82 -1.44 25.48
CA PRO A 425 -7.33 -2.81 25.48
C PRO A 425 -5.97 -2.93 24.78
N GLY A 426 -5.17 -3.90 25.22
CA GLY A 426 -3.93 -4.23 24.55
C GLY A 426 -4.19 -4.86 23.19
N GLN A 427 -3.32 -4.58 22.22
CA GLN A 427 -3.39 -5.16 20.87
C GLN A 427 -4.76 -5.00 20.21
N ALA A 428 -5.33 -3.79 20.28
CA ALA A 428 -6.68 -3.49 19.84
C ALA A 428 -6.76 -2.16 19.08
N ALA A 429 -7.81 -2.03 18.27
CA ALA A 429 -8.26 -0.76 17.72
C ALA A 429 -9.74 -0.55 18.06
N VAL A 430 -10.08 0.67 18.47
CA VAL A 430 -11.43 1.05 18.87
C VAL A 430 -11.83 2.33 18.17
N VAL A 431 -13.06 2.35 17.62
CA VAL A 431 -13.66 3.55 17.06
C VAL A 431 -14.73 4.07 18.02
N LEU A 432 -14.62 5.35 18.37
CA LEU A 432 -15.63 6.07 19.15
C LEU A 432 -16.32 7.11 18.25
N ALA A 433 -17.63 7.27 18.45
CA ALA A 433 -18.44 8.30 17.83
C ALA A 433 -18.91 9.30 18.88
N THR A 434 -19.17 10.53 18.46
CA THR A 434 -19.78 11.54 19.30
C THR A 434 -21.29 11.32 19.39
N THR A 435 -21.85 11.39 20.59
CA THR A 435 -23.31 11.39 20.85
C THR A 435 -23.68 12.52 21.80
N PRO A 436 -24.90 13.08 21.74
CA PRO A 436 -25.35 14.06 22.73
C PRO A 436 -25.21 13.55 24.18
N MET A 437 -24.92 14.46 25.11
CA MET A 437 -25.13 14.19 26.53
C MET A 437 -26.63 14.30 26.86
N ASP A 438 -27.08 13.45 27.78
CA ASP A 438 -28.47 13.39 28.23
C ASP A 438 -28.83 14.58 29.14
#